data_AF-A0A3S4ATL2-F1
#
_entry.id   AF-A0A3S4ATL2-F1
#
_cell.length_a   1.000
_cell.length_b   1.000
_cell.length_c   1.000
_cell.angle_alpha   90.00
_cell.angle_beta   90.00
_cell.angle_gamma   90.00
#
_symmetry.space_group_name_H-M   'P 1'
#
loop_
_entity.id
_entity.type
_entity.pdbx_description
1 polymer ?
#
loop_
_entity_poly.entity_id
_entity_poly.type
_entity_poly.pdbx_seq_one_letter_code
_entity_poly.pdbx_strand_id
1 'polypeptide(L)'
;MRKLGKSSGTHQTAPALYTSKFEQLVDFSKVPSYTKSSAINRVVLRDLLMEPVKAAKRVQYRREFSRYEIIRVDEGAEKVKVHFKDGSSDICDVLIGADGSRSRINHQLGLDNLVPLKSHWSFLSKGKLPRERMLELPEHLQKGPIIVFSKGISLYYALYLPEDFRNQNASKDGTKVISYDEEGASFYWGLNAPVEMVPFQKPEEIRDRRQLCLDLIKHWAPEFHRMLRVGENDAEAPGVHVTMLSASTQPSLGWPAKEEIKRCLTAPTSFHNCCGSIR
;
A
#
# COMPACT_ATOMS: atom_id res chain seq x y z
N MET A 1 -17.36 13.13 -5.52
CA MET A 1 -17.51 11.68 -5.80
C MET A 1 -17.16 11.24 -7.24
N ARG A 2 -16.73 12.14 -8.15
CA ARG A 2 -16.50 11.91 -9.60
C ARG A 2 -15.33 11.00 -10.02
N LYS A 3 -14.59 10.37 -9.09
CA LYS A 3 -13.32 9.68 -9.41
C LYS A 3 -13.20 8.28 -8.79
N LEU A 4 -14.32 7.69 -8.40
CA LEU A 4 -14.40 6.30 -7.95
C LEU A 4 -14.57 5.39 -9.17
N GLY A 5 -13.91 4.22 -9.17
CA GLY A 5 -14.05 3.19 -10.19
C GLY A 5 -15.36 2.43 -10.06
N LYS A 6 -15.86 1.91 -11.18
CA LYS A 6 -17.08 1.08 -11.29
C LYS A 6 -16.74 -0.41 -11.46
N SER A 7 -17.72 -1.26 -11.18
CA SER A 7 -17.90 -2.57 -11.80
C SER A 7 -19.38 -2.76 -12.12
N SER A 8 -19.71 -3.53 -13.15
CA SER A 8 -21.06 -3.72 -13.75
C SER A 8 -22.25 -2.99 -13.07
N GLY A 9 -22.43 -1.69 -13.35
CA GLY A 9 -23.60 -0.90 -12.91
C GLY A 9 -23.62 -0.41 -11.45
N THR A 10 -22.69 -0.84 -10.60
CA THR A 10 -22.61 -0.41 -9.19
C THR A 10 -21.21 0.11 -8.83
N HIS A 11 -21.13 1.17 -8.02
CA HIS A 11 -19.83 1.71 -7.58
C HIS A 11 -19.10 0.82 -6.57
N GLN A 12 -19.75 -0.20 -6.03
CA GLN A 12 -19.21 -1.01 -4.95
C GLN A 12 -19.10 -2.46 -5.38
N THR A 13 -17.94 -3.06 -5.13
CA THR A 13 -17.61 -4.43 -5.50
C THR A 13 -17.24 -5.23 -4.28
N ALA A 14 -17.36 -6.55 -4.41
CA ALA A 14 -16.77 -7.49 -3.49
C ALA A 14 -15.96 -8.52 -4.29
N PRO A 15 -14.90 -9.09 -3.72
CA PRO A 15 -14.15 -10.13 -4.38
C PRO A 15 -14.97 -11.42 -4.50
N ALA A 16 -14.53 -12.32 -5.36
CA ALA A 16 -14.93 -13.72 -5.32
C ALA A 16 -13.71 -14.62 -5.08
N LEU A 17 -13.91 -15.66 -4.27
CA LEU A 17 -12.90 -16.66 -3.96
C LEU A 17 -12.98 -17.80 -4.97
N TYR A 18 -11.84 -18.15 -5.56
CA TYR A 18 -11.69 -19.22 -6.54
C TYR A 18 -10.69 -20.28 -6.07
N THR A 19 -10.86 -21.51 -6.54
CA THR A 19 -9.84 -22.55 -6.44
C THR A 19 -8.73 -22.33 -7.47
N SER A 20 -7.60 -23.02 -7.32
CA SER A 20 -6.54 -23.03 -8.34
C SER A 20 -6.97 -23.70 -9.66
N LYS A 21 -8.14 -24.34 -9.72
CA LYS A 21 -8.75 -24.89 -10.94
C LYS A 21 -9.73 -23.92 -11.62
N PHE A 22 -9.79 -22.67 -11.15
CA PHE A 22 -10.73 -21.64 -11.63
C PHE A 22 -12.20 -21.94 -11.34
N GLU A 23 -12.48 -22.72 -10.29
CA GLU A 23 -13.85 -22.95 -9.82
C GLU A 23 -14.18 -21.92 -8.74
N GLN A 24 -15.29 -21.19 -8.91
CA GLN A 24 -15.72 -20.20 -7.92
C GLN A 24 -16.25 -20.91 -6.67
N LEU A 25 -15.65 -20.64 -5.51
CA LEU A 25 -16.09 -21.17 -4.22
C LEU A 25 -17.13 -20.27 -3.56
N VAL A 26 -16.84 -18.96 -3.49
CA VAL A 26 -17.66 -17.98 -2.80
C VAL A 26 -17.68 -16.68 -3.58
N ASP A 27 -18.86 -16.11 -3.75
CA ASP A 27 -19.05 -14.76 -4.27
C ASP A 27 -19.44 -13.84 -3.12
N PHE A 28 -18.50 -13.03 -2.63
CA PHE A 28 -18.76 -12.16 -1.47
C PHE A 28 -19.76 -11.06 -1.78
N SER A 29 -20.09 -10.79 -3.06
CA SER A 29 -21.13 -9.82 -3.40
C SER A 29 -22.53 -10.27 -2.98
N LYS A 30 -22.70 -11.59 -2.77
CA LYS A 30 -23.92 -12.27 -2.33
C LYS A 30 -23.96 -12.54 -0.83
N VAL A 31 -22.87 -12.26 -0.10
CA VAL A 31 -22.80 -12.46 1.36
C VAL A 31 -23.29 -11.18 2.05
N PRO A 32 -24.44 -11.20 2.77
CA PRO A 32 -25.05 -9.98 3.31
C PRO A 32 -24.16 -9.22 4.31
N SER A 33 -23.33 -9.94 5.06
CA SER A 33 -22.42 -9.37 6.06
C SER A 33 -21.12 -8.82 5.45
N TYR A 34 -20.88 -9.03 4.16
CA TYR A 34 -19.65 -8.56 3.52
C TYR A 34 -19.83 -7.13 3.01
N THR A 35 -19.03 -6.21 3.56
CA THR A 35 -19.04 -4.81 3.11
C THR A 35 -18.40 -4.66 1.74
N LYS A 36 -19.17 -4.16 0.78
CA LYS A 36 -18.68 -3.84 -0.57
C LYS A 36 -17.87 -2.55 -0.56
N SER A 37 -16.93 -2.42 -1.48
CA SER A 37 -16.02 -1.26 -1.55
C SER A 37 -15.88 -0.69 -2.95
N SER A 38 -15.63 0.62 -3.03
CA SER A 38 -15.36 1.31 -4.29
C SER A 38 -13.86 1.42 -4.53
N ALA A 39 -13.40 0.92 -5.68
CA ALA A 39 -12.01 1.11 -6.08
C ALA A 39 -11.75 2.60 -6.36
N ILE A 40 -10.58 3.10 -5.95
CA ILE A 40 -10.14 4.45 -6.29
C ILE A 40 -8.65 4.43 -6.62
N ASN A 41 -8.25 5.19 -7.64
CA ASN A 41 -6.84 5.36 -7.91
C ASN A 41 -6.16 6.08 -6.74
N ARG A 42 -5.07 5.52 -6.21
CA ARG A 42 -4.34 6.06 -5.05
C ARG A 42 -3.85 7.50 -5.27
N VAL A 43 -3.37 7.84 -6.47
CA VAL A 43 -2.89 9.21 -6.78
C VAL A 43 -4.05 10.17 -6.71
N VAL A 44 -5.18 9.79 -7.32
CA VAL A 44 -6.42 10.56 -7.26
C VAL A 44 -6.90 10.77 -5.83
N LEU A 45 -6.97 9.70 -5.01
CA LEU A 45 -7.39 9.80 -3.62
C LEU A 45 -6.44 10.70 -2.83
N ARG A 46 -5.14 10.51 -2.99
CA ARG A 46 -4.11 11.33 -2.32
C ARG A 46 -4.30 12.80 -2.68
N ASP A 47 -4.45 13.12 -3.96
CA ASP A 47 -4.55 14.50 -4.40
C ASP A 47 -5.82 15.16 -3.88
N LEU A 48 -6.95 14.44 -3.86
CA LEU A 48 -8.21 14.90 -3.25
C LEU A 48 -8.06 15.17 -1.74
N LEU A 49 -7.42 14.26 -1.00
CA LEU A 49 -7.18 14.45 0.45
C LEU A 49 -6.19 15.58 0.73
N MET A 50 -5.26 15.83 -0.18
CA MET A 50 -4.19 16.80 0.00
C MET A 50 -4.56 18.22 -0.45
N GLU A 51 -5.51 18.34 -1.37
CA GLU A 51 -6.01 19.63 -1.87
C GLU A 51 -6.40 20.61 -0.75
N PRO A 52 -7.26 20.28 0.22
CA PRO A 52 -7.62 21.23 1.30
C PRO A 52 -6.43 21.60 2.19
N VAL A 53 -5.52 20.65 2.44
CA VAL A 53 -4.32 20.89 3.29
C VAL A 53 -3.33 21.82 2.57
N LYS A 54 -3.18 21.67 1.25
CA LYS A 54 -2.40 22.57 0.40
C LYS A 54 -3.02 23.96 0.32
N ALA A 55 -4.34 24.05 0.12
CA ALA A 55 -5.06 25.33 0.08
C ALA A 55 -4.89 26.11 1.39
N ALA A 56 -4.88 25.41 2.53
CA ALA A 56 -4.59 25.98 3.84
C ALA A 56 -3.10 26.26 4.11
N LYS A 57 -2.20 25.99 3.14
CA LYS A 57 -0.74 26.14 3.25
C LYS A 57 -0.13 25.40 4.45
N ARG A 58 -0.71 24.25 4.81
CA ARG A 58 -0.27 23.41 5.96
C ARG A 58 0.70 22.28 5.58
N VAL A 59 0.96 22.07 4.29
CA VAL A 59 1.94 21.08 3.82
C VAL A 59 3.29 21.75 3.60
N GLN A 60 4.32 21.25 4.27
CA GLN A 60 5.71 21.65 4.04
C GLN A 60 6.46 20.50 3.37
N TYR A 61 6.87 20.70 2.12
CA TYR A 61 7.63 19.71 1.36
C TYR A 61 9.12 19.78 1.67
N ARG A 62 9.86 18.71 1.32
CA ARG A 62 11.32 18.59 1.52
C ARG A 62 11.75 18.66 3.00
N ARG A 63 10.82 18.40 3.92
CA ARG A 63 11.07 18.27 5.36
C ARG A 63 11.16 16.79 5.75
N GLU A 64 12.27 16.16 5.41
CA GLU A 64 12.49 14.77 5.81
C GLU A 64 12.83 14.72 7.31
N PHE A 65 11.98 14.06 8.10
CA PHE A 65 12.18 13.86 9.52
C PHE A 65 13.51 13.14 9.81
N SER A 66 14.27 13.67 10.76
CA SER A 66 15.53 13.09 11.23
C SER A 66 15.38 12.50 12.63
N ARG A 67 14.99 13.33 13.61
CA ARG A 67 14.76 12.97 15.01
C ARG A 67 13.86 14.00 15.69
N TYR A 68 13.39 13.73 16.91
CA TYR A 68 12.83 14.74 17.80
C TYR A 68 13.52 14.74 19.18
N GLU A 69 13.29 15.79 19.96
CA GLU A 69 13.62 15.86 21.39
C GLU A 69 12.50 16.56 22.16
N ILE A 70 12.33 16.21 23.44
CA ILE A 70 11.43 16.93 24.34
C ILE A 70 12.23 18.09 24.94
N ILE A 71 11.78 19.31 24.71
CA ILE A 71 12.40 20.52 25.27
C ILE A 71 11.49 21.10 26.35
N ARG A 72 12.10 21.76 27.34
CA ARG A 72 11.38 22.60 28.28
C ARG A 72 11.42 24.04 27.79
N VAL A 73 10.27 24.68 27.79
CA VAL A 73 10.11 26.12 27.58
C VAL A 73 9.77 26.79 28.93
N ASP A 74 9.87 28.12 28.96
CA ASP A 74 9.63 28.92 30.16
C ASP A 74 8.32 28.51 30.86
N GLU A 75 8.31 28.58 32.19
CA GLU A 75 7.22 28.09 33.08
C GLU A 75 7.11 26.55 33.21
N GLY A 76 8.09 25.79 32.72
CA GLY A 76 8.18 24.34 32.96
C GLY A 76 7.30 23.50 32.02
N ALA A 77 6.71 24.11 31.00
CA ALA A 77 5.98 23.41 29.96
C ALA A 77 6.93 22.62 29.03
N GLU A 78 6.51 21.42 28.63
CA GLU A 78 7.25 20.57 27.69
C GLU A 78 6.70 20.75 26.27
N LYS A 79 7.61 20.80 25.29
CA LYS A 79 7.30 20.85 23.85
C LYS A 79 8.14 19.81 23.11
N VAL A 80 7.74 19.47 21.89
CA VAL A 80 8.51 18.62 20.99
C VAL A 80 9.27 19.49 20.00
N LYS A 81 10.60 19.39 19.98
CA LYS A 81 11.42 19.96 18.92
C LYS A 81 11.74 18.89 17.88
N VAL A 82 11.29 19.12 16.65
CA VAL A 82 11.48 18.21 15.52
C VAL A 82 12.68 18.69 14.71
N HIS A 83 13.59 17.78 14.37
CA HIS A 83 14.76 18.04 13.54
C HIS A 83 14.60 17.37 12.18
N PHE A 84 14.93 18.10 11.12
CA PHE A 84 14.89 17.61 9.75
C PHE A 84 16.30 17.35 9.21
N LYS A 85 16.40 16.55 8.14
CA LYS A 85 17.70 16.21 7.53
C LYS A 85 18.44 17.39 6.91
N ASP A 86 17.74 18.46 6.55
CA ASP A 86 18.35 19.68 6.02
C ASP A 86 18.97 20.58 7.11
N GLY A 87 18.97 20.11 8.38
CA GLY A 87 19.49 20.85 9.53
C GLY A 87 18.49 21.82 10.16
N SER A 88 17.33 22.05 9.55
CA SER A 88 16.28 22.87 10.14
C SER A 88 15.51 22.13 11.24
N SER A 89 14.77 22.90 12.05
CA SER A 89 13.92 22.37 13.11
C SER A 89 12.61 23.13 13.22
N ASP A 90 11.62 22.51 13.86
CA ASP A 90 10.34 23.14 14.22
C ASP A 90 9.93 22.72 15.64
N ILE A 91 9.01 23.44 16.27
CA ILE A 91 8.54 23.20 17.63
C ILE A 91 7.01 23.03 17.63
N CYS A 92 6.52 21.98 18.28
CA CYS A 92 5.10 21.73 18.42
C CYS A 92 4.73 21.16 19.81
N ASP A 93 3.44 21.20 20.13
CA ASP A 93 2.88 20.55 21.32
C ASP A 93 2.78 19.03 21.16
N VAL A 94 2.38 18.58 19.96
CA VAL A 94 2.15 17.17 19.65
C VAL A 94 2.80 16.83 18.32
N LEU A 95 3.56 15.75 18.30
CA LEU A 95 4.12 15.15 17.09
C LEU A 95 3.35 13.86 16.76
N ILE A 96 2.81 13.77 15.54
CA ILE A 96 2.10 12.59 15.05
C ILE A 96 2.97 11.89 13.98
N GLY A 97 3.34 10.63 14.25
CA GLY A 97 4.05 9.78 13.29
C GLY A 97 3.11 9.21 12.23
N ALA A 98 3.11 9.80 11.03
CA ALA A 98 2.37 9.32 9.86
C ALA A 98 3.31 9.04 8.67
N ASP A 99 4.54 8.59 8.97
CA ASP A 99 5.67 8.43 8.04
C ASP A 99 5.80 7.02 7.42
N GLY A 100 4.80 6.16 7.63
CA GLY A 100 4.61 4.90 6.90
C GLY A 100 5.34 3.69 7.50
N SER A 101 5.50 2.63 6.71
CA SER A 101 5.98 1.32 7.20
C SER A 101 7.43 1.27 7.67
N ARG A 102 8.23 2.31 7.37
CA ARG A 102 9.61 2.48 7.82
C ARG A 102 9.72 3.67 8.77
N SER A 103 8.70 3.83 9.62
CA SER A 103 8.56 4.99 10.49
C SER A 103 9.79 5.16 11.38
N ARG A 104 10.48 6.30 11.24
CA ARG A 104 11.62 6.67 12.09
C ARG A 104 11.13 7.08 13.46
N ILE A 105 9.93 7.66 13.54
CA ILE A 105 9.30 8.04 14.81
C ILE A 105 8.97 6.79 15.62
N ASN A 106 8.40 5.76 14.99
CA ASN A 106 8.12 4.46 15.62
C ASN A 106 9.39 3.85 16.24
N HIS A 107 10.51 3.89 15.50
CA HIS A 107 11.80 3.39 15.96
C HIS A 107 12.43 4.26 17.04
N GLN A 108 12.41 5.59 16.89
CA GLN A 108 12.96 6.48 17.92
C GLN A 108 12.18 6.39 19.24
N LEU A 109 10.87 6.19 19.16
CA LEU A 109 10.04 5.93 20.33
C LEU A 109 10.41 4.61 21.03
N GLY A 110 11.07 3.67 20.34
CA GLY A 110 11.33 2.29 20.78
C GLY A 110 10.12 1.36 20.61
N LEU A 111 9.05 1.83 19.94
CA LEU A 111 7.83 1.06 19.76
C LEU A 111 8.08 -0.16 18.88
N ASP A 112 8.86 0.02 17.81
CA ASP A 112 9.38 -1.03 16.90
C ASP A 112 8.36 -2.12 16.52
N ASN A 113 7.08 -1.74 16.46
CA ASN A 113 6.00 -2.72 16.34
C ASN A 113 5.68 -3.07 14.88
N LEU A 114 6.33 -2.41 13.92
CA LEU A 114 6.21 -2.69 12.49
C LEU A 114 7.23 -3.75 12.07
N VAL A 115 6.78 -4.99 11.93
CA VAL A 115 7.65 -6.16 11.71
C VAL A 115 7.51 -6.69 10.29
N PRO A 116 8.62 -6.82 9.52
CA PRO A 116 8.60 -7.47 8.21
C PRO A 116 8.17 -8.94 8.31
N LEU A 117 7.25 -9.35 7.43
CA LEU A 117 6.83 -10.73 7.28
C LEU A 117 7.87 -11.48 6.44
N LYS A 118 8.61 -12.37 7.09
CA LYS A 118 9.72 -13.14 6.49
C LYS A 118 9.26 -14.41 5.76
N SER A 119 8.00 -14.81 5.93
CA SER A 119 7.48 -16.07 5.39
C SER A 119 7.11 -16.00 3.91
N HIS A 120 6.85 -14.81 3.35
CA HIS A 120 6.38 -14.66 1.99
C HIS A 120 7.04 -13.50 1.26
N TRP A 121 7.20 -13.65 -0.05
CA TRP A 121 7.44 -12.54 -0.96
C TRP A 121 6.17 -12.20 -1.72
N SER A 122 5.94 -10.90 -1.89
CA SER A 122 4.82 -10.36 -2.66
C SER A 122 5.32 -9.84 -4.00
N PHE A 123 4.83 -10.44 -5.07
CA PHE A 123 5.06 -10.05 -6.45
C PHE A 123 3.85 -9.23 -6.92
N LEU A 124 4.09 -7.99 -7.34
CA LEU A 124 3.03 -7.04 -7.63
C LEU A 124 3.22 -6.46 -9.03
N SER A 125 2.15 -6.40 -9.81
CA SER A 125 2.16 -5.72 -11.10
C SER A 125 0.90 -4.87 -11.24
N LYS A 126 1.08 -3.74 -11.94
CA LYS A 126 0.00 -2.83 -12.29
C LYS A 126 0.26 -2.32 -13.70
N GLY A 127 -0.74 -2.40 -14.57
CA GLY A 127 -0.63 -1.92 -15.94
C GLY A 127 -1.89 -1.22 -16.43
N LYS A 128 -1.80 -0.61 -17.60
CA LYS A 128 -2.94 -0.01 -18.31
C LYS A 128 -3.91 -1.12 -18.76
N LEU A 129 -5.19 -0.77 -18.88
CA LEU A 129 -6.25 -1.70 -19.28
C LEU A 129 -7.11 -1.10 -20.42
N PRO A 130 -6.57 -0.97 -21.65
CA PRO A 130 -7.39 -0.69 -22.82
C PRO A 130 -8.41 -1.82 -23.06
N ARG A 131 -9.47 -1.55 -23.82
CA ARG A 131 -10.56 -2.53 -24.06
C ARG A 131 -10.08 -3.86 -24.61
N GLU A 132 -9.08 -3.85 -25.48
CA GLU A 132 -8.54 -5.07 -26.08
C GLU A 132 -8.05 -6.07 -25.01
N ARG A 133 -7.38 -5.59 -23.95
CA ARG A 133 -6.95 -6.43 -22.82
C ARG A 133 -8.10 -6.89 -21.94
N MET A 134 -9.16 -6.10 -21.84
CA MET A 134 -10.34 -6.48 -21.08
C MET A 134 -11.01 -7.73 -21.71
N LEU A 135 -10.88 -7.92 -23.03
CA LEU A 135 -11.41 -9.10 -23.74
C LEU A 135 -10.60 -10.38 -23.47
N GLU A 136 -9.31 -10.25 -23.12
CA GLU A 136 -8.44 -11.38 -22.76
C GLU A 136 -8.68 -11.91 -21.33
N LEU A 137 -9.32 -11.09 -20.51
CA LEU A 137 -9.53 -11.35 -19.09
C LEU A 137 -10.86 -12.06 -18.82
N PRO A 138 -10.94 -12.89 -17.75
CA PRO A 138 -12.19 -13.49 -17.34
C PRO A 138 -13.30 -12.46 -17.08
N GLU A 139 -14.50 -12.72 -17.61
CA GLU A 139 -15.66 -11.81 -17.49
C GLU A 139 -15.97 -11.42 -16.04
N HIS A 140 -15.73 -12.34 -15.08
CA HIS A 140 -15.96 -12.05 -13.66
C HIS A 140 -15.18 -10.83 -13.14
N LEU A 141 -13.98 -10.55 -13.68
CA LEU A 141 -13.18 -9.40 -13.24
C LEU A 141 -13.87 -8.05 -13.49
N GLN A 142 -14.84 -8.02 -14.41
CA GLN A 142 -15.70 -6.86 -14.66
C GLN A 142 -16.75 -6.62 -13.56
N LYS A 143 -16.98 -7.61 -12.69
CA LYS A 143 -17.93 -7.60 -11.57
C LYS A 143 -17.21 -7.36 -10.24
N GLY A 144 -16.02 -7.93 -10.06
CA GLY A 144 -15.23 -7.71 -8.86
C GLY A 144 -13.87 -8.40 -8.90
N PRO A 145 -13.04 -8.19 -7.87
CA PRO A 145 -11.73 -8.82 -7.77
C PRO A 145 -11.81 -10.35 -7.65
N ILE A 146 -10.77 -11.05 -8.07
CA ILE A 146 -10.59 -12.49 -7.84
C ILE A 146 -9.55 -12.70 -6.73
N ILE A 147 -9.86 -13.59 -5.79
CA ILE A 147 -8.95 -14.08 -4.76
C ILE A 147 -8.75 -15.58 -4.93
N VAL A 148 -7.52 -16.07 -4.77
CA VAL A 148 -7.19 -17.49 -4.74
C VAL A 148 -6.25 -17.76 -3.58
N PHE A 149 -6.45 -18.88 -2.89
CA PHE A 149 -5.48 -19.45 -1.95
C PHE A 149 -5.22 -20.91 -2.33
N SER A 150 -3.97 -21.29 -2.57
CA SER A 150 -3.61 -22.69 -2.87
C SER A 150 -2.17 -22.95 -2.48
N LYS A 151 -1.93 -23.98 -1.65
CA LYS A 151 -0.59 -24.41 -1.20
C LYS A 151 0.28 -23.27 -0.66
N GLY A 152 -0.28 -22.39 0.17
CA GLY A 152 0.44 -21.24 0.73
C GLY A 152 0.63 -20.06 -0.23
N ILE A 153 0.31 -20.21 -1.52
CA ILE A 153 0.30 -19.12 -2.49
C ILE A 153 -1.07 -18.43 -2.43
N SER A 154 -1.06 -17.09 -2.42
CA SER A 154 -2.29 -16.29 -2.56
C SER A 154 -2.20 -15.36 -3.77
N LEU A 155 -3.26 -15.30 -4.58
CA LEU A 155 -3.41 -14.34 -5.67
C LEU A 155 -4.56 -13.39 -5.36
N TYR A 156 -4.34 -12.10 -5.56
CA TYR A 156 -5.38 -11.09 -5.68
C TYR A 156 -5.28 -10.41 -7.04
N TYR A 157 -6.38 -10.32 -7.78
CA TYR A 157 -6.44 -9.62 -9.07
C TYR A 157 -7.65 -8.70 -9.08
N ALA A 158 -7.45 -7.43 -9.44
CA ALA A 158 -8.51 -6.44 -9.49
C ALA A 158 -8.36 -5.50 -10.67
N LEU A 159 -9.50 -4.94 -11.10
CA LEU A 159 -9.57 -3.90 -12.10
C LEU A 159 -9.99 -2.59 -11.46
N TYR A 160 -9.41 -1.50 -11.94
CA TYR A 160 -9.90 -0.15 -11.72
C TYR A 160 -10.47 0.36 -13.03
N LEU A 161 -11.80 0.49 -13.09
CA LEU A 161 -12.55 0.92 -14.28
C LEU A 161 -13.23 2.27 -13.98
N PRO A 162 -12.55 3.42 -14.18
CA PRO A 162 -13.16 4.73 -13.98
C PRO A 162 -14.26 4.99 -15.01
N GLU A 163 -15.22 5.83 -14.65
CA GLU A 163 -16.30 6.22 -15.57
C GLU A 163 -15.81 6.96 -16.80
N ASP A 164 -16.35 6.58 -17.97
CA ASP A 164 -16.20 7.36 -19.19
C ASP A 164 -17.25 8.49 -19.22
N PHE A 165 -16.86 9.66 -18.71
CA PHE A 165 -17.74 10.83 -18.72
C PHE A 165 -17.82 11.53 -20.09
N ARG A 166 -16.96 11.17 -21.05
CA ARG A 166 -16.94 11.75 -22.41
C ARG A 166 -18.06 11.19 -23.29
N ASN A 167 -18.54 9.98 -23.01
CA ASN A 167 -19.52 9.23 -23.82
C ASN A 167 -20.81 8.86 -23.06
N GLN A 168 -21.36 9.73 -22.22
CA GLN A 168 -22.62 9.46 -21.48
C GLN A 168 -23.85 9.25 -22.39
N ASN A 169 -23.77 9.63 -23.67
CA ASN A 169 -24.88 9.51 -24.63
C ASN A 169 -24.87 8.20 -25.46
N ALA A 170 -23.84 7.36 -25.34
CA ALA A 170 -23.71 6.13 -26.16
C ALA A 170 -24.38 4.89 -25.53
N SER A 171 -24.78 4.95 -24.27
CA SER A 171 -25.39 3.84 -23.53
C SER A 171 -26.87 3.57 -23.87
N LYS A 172 -27.26 3.74 -25.13
CA LYS A 172 -28.57 3.31 -25.65
C LYS A 172 -28.52 2.05 -26.52
N ASP A 173 -27.35 1.63 -26.98
CA ASP A 173 -27.23 0.37 -27.72
C ASP A 173 -26.76 -0.75 -26.80
N GLY A 174 -27.65 -1.72 -26.57
CA GLY A 174 -27.56 -2.85 -25.64
C GLY A 174 -26.44 -3.87 -25.88
N THR A 175 -25.23 -3.40 -26.19
CA THR A 175 -24.01 -4.21 -26.21
C THR A 175 -23.45 -4.33 -24.79
N LYS A 176 -23.17 -5.56 -24.35
CA LYS A 176 -22.77 -5.94 -22.98
C LYS A 176 -21.42 -5.41 -22.50
N VAL A 177 -20.76 -4.52 -23.25
CA VAL A 177 -19.41 -4.05 -22.92
C VAL A 177 -19.52 -2.88 -21.93
N ILE A 178 -18.94 -3.05 -20.74
CA ILE A 178 -18.88 -1.96 -19.75
C ILE A 178 -18.13 -0.77 -20.37
N SER A 179 -18.77 0.39 -20.40
CA SER A 179 -18.10 1.63 -20.79
C SER A 179 -17.27 2.17 -19.62
N TYR A 180 -15.99 2.44 -19.87
CA TYR A 180 -15.05 2.98 -18.89
C TYR A 180 -13.98 3.84 -19.59
N ASP A 181 -13.36 4.75 -18.84
CA ASP A 181 -12.27 5.60 -19.32
C ASP A 181 -10.96 4.81 -19.41
N GLU A 182 -10.54 4.46 -20.63
CA GLU A 182 -9.36 3.62 -20.89
C GLU A 182 -8.05 4.26 -20.43
N GLU A 183 -7.96 5.60 -20.47
CA GLU A 183 -6.76 6.32 -20.04
C GLU A 183 -6.53 6.18 -18.54
N GLY A 184 -7.60 6.20 -17.76
CA GLY A 184 -7.56 6.00 -16.31
C GLY A 184 -7.62 4.54 -15.87
N ALA A 185 -8.01 3.62 -16.76
CA ALA A 185 -8.23 2.22 -16.44
C ALA A 185 -6.92 1.46 -16.20
N SER A 186 -6.93 0.60 -15.19
CA SER A 186 -5.76 -0.24 -14.89
C SER A 186 -6.16 -1.58 -14.30
N PHE A 187 -5.32 -2.59 -14.54
CA PHE A 187 -5.35 -3.82 -13.76
C PHE A 187 -4.29 -3.75 -12.66
N TYR A 188 -4.51 -4.53 -11.61
CA TYR A 188 -3.53 -4.79 -10.58
C TYR A 188 -3.61 -6.25 -10.16
N TRP A 189 -2.45 -6.87 -9.96
CA TRP A 189 -2.38 -8.15 -9.30
C TRP A 189 -1.23 -8.22 -8.30
N GLY A 190 -1.46 -9.00 -7.25
CA GLY A 190 -0.48 -9.36 -6.25
C GLY A 190 -0.49 -10.88 -6.07
N LEU A 191 0.66 -11.51 -6.26
CA LEU A 191 0.90 -12.92 -5.95
C LEU A 191 1.83 -12.99 -4.74
N ASN A 192 1.37 -13.54 -3.63
CA ASN A 192 2.21 -13.81 -2.47
C ASN A 192 2.60 -15.28 -2.52
N ALA A 193 3.90 -15.56 -2.42
CA ALA A 193 4.43 -16.91 -2.42
C ALA A 193 5.32 -17.13 -1.19
N PRO A 194 5.29 -18.32 -0.58
CA PRO A 194 6.20 -18.64 0.51
C PRO A 194 7.66 -18.57 0.05
N VAL A 195 8.55 -18.05 0.90
CA VAL A 195 9.97 -17.86 0.56
C VAL A 195 10.66 -19.19 0.22
N GLU A 196 10.25 -20.29 0.85
CA GLU A 196 10.75 -21.64 0.59
C GLU A 196 10.39 -22.19 -0.80
N MET A 197 9.38 -21.61 -1.47
CA MET A 197 9.02 -21.98 -2.84
C MET A 197 9.78 -21.18 -3.89
N VAL A 198 10.48 -20.12 -3.49
CA VAL A 198 11.23 -19.25 -4.38
C VAL A 198 12.69 -19.69 -4.41
N PRO A 199 13.28 -20.03 -5.58
CA PRO A 199 14.63 -20.58 -5.66
C PRO A 199 15.74 -19.51 -5.56
N PHE A 200 15.47 -18.40 -4.88
CA PHE A 200 16.36 -17.24 -4.76
C PHE A 200 16.42 -16.76 -3.32
N GLN A 201 17.57 -16.23 -2.90
CA GLN A 201 17.72 -15.67 -1.56
C GLN A 201 17.33 -14.20 -1.52
N LYS A 202 17.47 -13.50 -2.65
CA LYS A 202 17.21 -12.06 -2.75
C LYS A 202 16.39 -11.71 -4.00
N PRO A 203 15.45 -10.74 -3.92
CA PRO A 203 14.63 -10.34 -5.07
C PRO A 203 15.40 -9.79 -6.28
N GLU A 204 16.63 -9.31 -6.08
CA GLU A 204 17.50 -8.78 -7.13
C GLU A 204 18.08 -9.89 -8.02
N GLU A 205 18.12 -11.13 -7.53
CA GLU A 205 18.62 -12.30 -8.28
C GLU A 205 17.63 -12.76 -9.35
N ILE A 206 16.36 -12.34 -9.24
CA ILE A 206 15.27 -12.77 -10.11
C ILE A 206 15.30 -11.93 -11.40
N ARG A 207 15.78 -12.52 -12.49
CA ARG A 207 15.82 -11.88 -13.82
C ARG A 207 14.43 -11.66 -14.40
N ASP A 208 13.63 -12.72 -14.47
CA ASP A 208 12.26 -12.67 -14.94
C ASP A 208 11.29 -13.03 -13.81
N ARG A 209 10.82 -11.99 -13.15
CA ARG A 209 9.89 -12.10 -12.02
C ARG A 209 8.50 -12.54 -12.44
N ARG A 210 8.08 -12.25 -13.68
CA ARG A 210 6.78 -12.66 -14.20
C ARG A 210 6.80 -14.15 -14.54
N GLN A 211 7.84 -14.61 -15.22
CA GLN A 211 8.02 -16.02 -15.51
C GLN A 211 8.14 -16.84 -14.22
N LEU A 212 8.86 -16.35 -13.20
CA LEU A 212 8.87 -16.99 -11.88
C LEU A 212 7.46 -17.12 -11.28
N CYS A 213 6.62 -16.07 -11.36
CA CYS A 213 5.24 -16.15 -10.89
C CYS A 213 4.44 -17.22 -11.64
N LEU A 214 4.61 -17.32 -12.96
CA LEU A 214 3.98 -18.34 -13.80
C LEU A 214 4.46 -19.75 -13.45
N ASP A 215 5.74 -19.92 -13.12
CA ASP A 215 6.31 -21.21 -12.70
C ASP A 215 5.77 -21.64 -11.34
N LEU A 216 5.61 -20.70 -10.40
CA LEU A 216 5.02 -20.95 -9.07
C LEU A 216 3.57 -21.44 -9.18
N ILE A 217 2.82 -20.95 -10.17
CA ILE A 217 1.43 -21.35 -10.40
C ILE A 217 1.26 -22.34 -11.56
N LYS A 218 2.33 -23.02 -12.02
CA LYS A 218 2.32 -23.87 -13.24
C LYS A 218 1.24 -24.96 -13.30
N HIS A 219 0.68 -25.34 -12.15
CA HIS A 219 -0.38 -26.35 -12.05
C HIS A 219 -1.78 -25.74 -11.89
N TRP A 220 -1.89 -24.42 -11.89
CA TRP A 220 -3.17 -23.71 -11.82
C TRP A 220 -3.79 -23.64 -13.21
N ALA A 221 -5.08 -23.33 -13.24
CA ALA A 221 -5.84 -23.25 -14.48
C ALA A 221 -5.30 -22.18 -15.45
N PRO A 222 -5.41 -22.37 -16.77
CA PRO A 222 -4.88 -21.46 -17.79
C PRO A 222 -5.35 -20.00 -17.68
N GLU A 223 -6.52 -19.76 -17.09
CA GLU A 223 -7.07 -18.43 -16.83
C GLU A 223 -6.11 -17.57 -16.00
N PHE A 224 -5.50 -18.15 -14.95
CA PHE A 224 -4.56 -17.43 -14.11
C PHE A 224 -3.27 -17.11 -14.85
N HIS A 225 -2.84 -18.00 -15.74
CA HIS A 225 -1.70 -17.72 -16.62
C HIS A 225 -2.01 -16.55 -17.55
N ARG A 226 -3.18 -16.54 -18.20
CA ARG A 226 -3.61 -15.41 -19.05
C ARG A 226 -3.64 -14.12 -18.25
N MET A 227 -4.25 -14.13 -17.06
CA MET A 227 -4.30 -12.97 -16.15
C MET A 227 -2.91 -12.42 -15.83
N LEU A 228 -1.93 -13.28 -15.50
CA LEU A 228 -0.56 -12.88 -15.18
C LEU A 228 0.27 -12.51 -16.41
N ARG A 229 -0.17 -12.81 -17.64
CA ARG A 229 0.49 -12.41 -18.89
C ARG A 229 -0.02 -11.07 -19.44
N VAL A 230 -1.14 -10.56 -18.95
CA VAL A 230 -1.69 -9.29 -19.45
C VAL A 230 -0.63 -8.17 -19.36
N GLY A 231 -0.46 -7.49 -20.49
CA GLY A 231 0.48 -6.40 -20.70
C GLY A 231 1.95 -6.81 -20.82
N GLU A 232 2.29 -8.10 -20.85
CA GLU A 232 3.70 -8.54 -20.89
C GLU A 232 4.45 -8.12 -22.16
N ASN A 233 3.74 -7.95 -23.28
CA ASN A 233 4.32 -7.63 -24.58
C ASN A 233 4.29 -6.12 -24.91
N ASP A 234 3.90 -5.27 -23.95
CA ASP A 234 3.85 -3.84 -24.19
C ASP A 234 5.25 -3.24 -24.29
N ALA A 235 5.40 -2.18 -25.09
CA ALA A 235 6.63 -1.37 -25.07
C ALA A 235 6.95 -0.82 -23.67
N GLU A 236 5.92 -0.56 -22.86
CA GLU A 236 6.01 -0.21 -21.44
C GLU A 236 5.48 -1.34 -20.56
N ALA A 237 5.89 -2.58 -20.81
CA ALA A 237 5.42 -3.75 -20.07
C ALA A 237 5.55 -3.50 -18.56
N PRO A 238 4.45 -3.69 -17.79
CA PRO A 238 4.49 -3.39 -16.38
C PRO A 238 5.41 -4.38 -15.69
N GLY A 239 6.51 -3.87 -15.14
CA GLY A 239 7.43 -4.65 -14.34
C GLY A 239 6.72 -5.30 -13.15
N VAL A 240 7.28 -6.40 -12.67
CA VAL A 240 6.85 -7.03 -11.42
C VAL A 240 7.73 -6.50 -10.30
N HIS A 241 7.12 -5.79 -9.36
CA HIS A 241 7.77 -5.34 -8.14
C HIS A 241 7.74 -6.47 -7.11
N VAL A 242 8.84 -6.66 -6.37
CA VAL A 242 8.90 -7.64 -5.28
C VAL A 242 9.09 -6.86 -3.99
N THR A 243 8.29 -7.19 -2.98
CA THR A 243 8.42 -6.63 -1.64
C THR A 243 8.09 -7.66 -0.58
N MET A 244 8.53 -7.38 0.65
CA MET A 244 8.07 -8.07 1.83
C MET A 244 7.00 -7.21 2.51
N LEU A 245 5.85 -7.80 2.79
CA LEU A 245 4.81 -7.14 3.57
C LEU A 245 5.30 -6.95 5.02
N SER A 246 4.70 -6.01 5.73
CA SER A 246 4.94 -5.83 7.16
C SER A 246 3.62 -5.89 7.90
N ALA A 247 3.64 -6.44 9.10
CA ALA A 247 2.53 -6.44 10.02
C ALA A 247 2.86 -5.56 11.22
N SER A 248 1.83 -5.04 11.89
CA SER A 248 2.01 -4.44 13.21
C SER A 248 1.81 -5.49 14.28
N THR A 249 2.62 -5.43 15.33
CA THR A 249 2.41 -6.18 16.56
C THR A 249 1.74 -5.27 17.59
N GLN A 250 0.92 -5.88 18.46
CA GLN A 250 0.32 -5.14 19.55
C GLN A 250 1.41 -4.76 20.57
N PRO A 251 1.51 -3.49 20.99
CA PRO A 251 2.47 -3.10 22.01
C PRO A 251 2.17 -3.81 23.34
N SER A 252 3.20 -4.07 24.14
CA SER A 252 3.01 -4.66 25.47
C SER A 252 2.21 -3.70 26.37
N LEU A 253 1.45 -4.23 27.33
CA LEU A 253 0.66 -3.41 28.26
C LEU A 253 1.51 -2.43 29.09
N GLY A 254 2.80 -2.70 29.26
CA GLY A 254 3.76 -1.84 29.95
C GLY A 254 4.48 -0.85 29.04
N TRP A 255 4.13 -0.77 27.77
CA TRP A 255 4.70 0.16 26.81
C TRP A 255 4.07 1.57 26.93
N PRO A 256 4.89 2.65 26.93
CA PRO A 256 6.34 2.64 27.02
C PRO A 256 6.79 2.25 28.44
N ALA A 257 7.84 1.44 28.55
CA ALA A 257 8.46 1.22 29.84
C ALA A 257 8.95 2.59 30.34
N LYS A 258 8.60 2.99 31.57
CA LYS A 258 8.90 4.30 32.17
C LYS A 258 10.37 4.76 32.02
N GLU A 259 11.30 3.86 31.70
CA GLU A 259 12.71 4.16 31.47
C GLU A 259 13.03 4.77 30.09
N GLU A 260 12.26 4.49 29.03
CA GLU A 260 12.51 5.06 27.70
C GLU A 260 12.06 6.52 27.58
N ILE A 261 10.95 6.87 28.23
CA ILE A 261 10.57 8.29 28.41
C ILE A 261 11.68 9.02 29.17
N LYS A 262 12.28 8.40 30.19
CA LYS A 262 13.41 9.00 30.92
C LYS A 262 14.65 9.20 30.06
N ARG A 263 14.99 8.26 29.17
CA ARG A 263 16.14 8.42 28.25
C ARG A 263 15.95 9.57 27.25
N CYS A 264 14.73 9.77 26.74
CA CYS A 264 14.42 10.94 25.92
C CYS A 264 14.53 12.27 26.71
N LEU A 265 14.35 12.24 28.03
CA LEU A 265 14.48 13.39 28.92
C LEU A 265 15.93 13.65 29.41
N THR A 266 16.90 12.75 29.14
CA THR A 266 18.25 12.81 29.74
C THR A 266 19.41 12.83 28.73
N ALA A 267 19.24 13.30 27.49
CA ALA A 267 20.41 13.55 26.63
C ALA A 267 21.33 14.63 27.27
N PRO A 268 22.67 14.47 27.26
CA PRO A 268 23.53 15.10 28.26
C PRO A 268 23.74 16.60 27.97
N THR A 269 23.36 17.44 28.93
CA THR A 269 23.95 18.77 29.08
C THR A 269 25.43 18.58 29.42
N SER A 270 26.32 18.88 28.48
CA SER A 270 27.76 18.99 28.74
C SER A 270 28.01 20.15 29.69
N PHE A 271 28.06 19.88 30.99
CA PHE A 271 28.61 20.82 31.95
C PHE A 271 30.14 20.81 31.84
N HIS A 272 30.68 21.85 31.22
CA HIS A 272 32.06 22.27 31.46
C HIS A 272 32.20 22.67 32.92
N ASN A 273 32.92 21.88 33.72
CA ASN A 273 33.41 22.32 35.02
C ASN A 273 34.61 23.25 34.79
N CYS A 274 34.33 24.54 34.68
CA CYS A 274 35.26 25.61 34.99
C CYS A 274 35.04 26.06 36.45
N CYS A 275 36.14 26.43 37.12
CA CYS A 275 36.27 26.90 38.50
C CYS A 275 36.14 25.83 39.59
N GLY A 276 37.04 25.72 40.55
CA GLY A 276 38.06 26.67 40.99
C GLY A 276 38.15 26.54 42.49
N SER A 277 39.26 25.95 42.97
CA SER A 277 39.58 25.84 44.39
C SER A 277 39.74 27.23 44.99
N ILE A 278 38.85 27.63 45.91
CA ILE A 278 39.13 28.66 46.91
C ILE A 278 38.53 28.23 48.26
N ARG A 279 39.45 27.83 49.14
CA ARG A 279 39.41 27.69 50.61
C ARG A 279 38.57 26.57 51.23
#